data_AF-A0A519N4I2-F1
#
_entry.id   AF-A0A519N4I2-F1
#
_cell.length_a   1.000
_cell.length_b   1.000
_cell.length_c   1.000
_cell.angle_alpha   90.00
_cell.angle_beta   90.00
_cell.angle_gamma   90.00
#
_symmetry.space_group_name_H-M   'P 1'
#
loop_
_entity.id
_entity.type
_entity.pdbx_description
1 polymer ?
#
loop_
_entity_poly.entity_id
_entity_poly.type
_entity_poly.pdbx_seq_one_letter_code
_entity_poly.pdbx_strand_id
1 'polypeptide(L)'
;MKILYLPLLFALFCQCATNEKTGIVYAGKFEILNKRATSERWNALLLKNGFDKTLQTLKIRKARDPETEQTFYYLFGETADNSFKIATILSREKNYFYLPKNPEYVTCNCLEGSPMRVGNRWICETQGEEECEETIVAAK
;
A
#
# COMPACT_ATOMS: atom_id res chain seq x y z
N MET A 1 58.80 6.98 -22.21
CA MET A 1 57.38 7.13 -22.60
C MET A 1 56.53 6.86 -21.37
N LYS A 2 55.76 7.84 -20.90
CA LYS A 2 54.90 7.76 -19.70
C LYS A 2 53.48 7.39 -20.15
N ILE A 3 52.97 6.24 -19.71
CA ILE A 3 51.57 5.85 -19.89
C ILE A 3 50.82 6.39 -18.67
N LEU A 4 50.00 7.41 -18.88
CA LEU A 4 49.03 7.88 -17.89
C LEU A 4 47.88 6.88 -17.84
N TYR A 5 47.75 6.13 -16.75
CA TYR A 5 46.52 5.43 -16.41
C TYR A 5 45.58 6.42 -15.73
N LEU A 6 44.51 6.78 -16.44
CA LEU A 6 43.39 7.53 -15.88
C LEU A 6 42.41 6.51 -15.27
N PRO A 7 42.22 6.43 -13.94
CA PRO A 7 41.21 5.55 -13.38
C PRO A 7 39.85 6.23 -13.60
N LEU A 8 39.05 5.67 -14.50
CA LEU A 8 37.64 5.97 -14.65
C LEU A 8 36.93 5.50 -13.38
N LEU A 9 36.79 6.41 -12.40
CA LEU A 9 35.98 6.19 -11.21
C LEU A 9 34.52 6.09 -11.66
N PHE A 10 34.05 4.87 -11.88
CA PHE A 10 32.63 4.57 -12.06
C PHE A 10 31.95 4.83 -10.71
N ALA A 11 31.43 6.05 -10.54
CA ALA A 11 30.53 6.37 -9.45
C ALA A 11 29.26 5.52 -9.63
N LEU A 12 29.24 4.37 -8.98
CA LEU A 12 28.03 3.60 -8.71
C LEU A 12 27.13 4.49 -7.86
N PHE A 13 26.25 5.26 -8.52
CA PHE A 13 25.09 5.87 -7.90
C PHE A 13 24.23 4.73 -7.34
N CYS A 14 24.48 4.37 -6.09
CA CYS A 14 23.62 3.52 -5.32
C CYS A 14 22.29 4.28 -5.15
N GLN A 15 21.31 3.96 -6.00
CA GLN A 15 19.95 4.40 -5.80
C GLN A 15 19.40 3.69 -4.56
N CYS A 16 19.72 4.22 -3.38
CA CYS A 16 19.06 3.85 -2.13
C CYS A 16 17.58 4.19 -2.31
N ALA A 17 16.80 3.17 -2.62
CA ALA A 17 15.38 3.34 -2.75
C ALA A 17 14.77 3.50 -1.37
N THR A 18 14.20 4.67 -1.13
CA THR A 18 13.66 5.07 0.16
C THR A 18 12.18 4.73 0.24
N ASN A 19 11.71 4.31 1.43
CA ASN A 19 10.28 4.18 1.68
C ASN A 19 9.61 5.55 1.61
N GLU A 20 8.44 5.63 1.00
CA GLU A 20 7.73 6.90 0.85
C GLU A 20 6.96 7.23 2.13
N LYS A 21 7.15 8.44 2.65
CA LYS A 21 6.39 8.92 3.81
C LYS A 21 4.94 9.23 3.41
N THR A 22 4.01 8.41 3.87
CA THR A 22 2.59 8.47 3.46
C THR A 22 1.68 9.09 4.51
N GLY A 23 1.99 8.92 5.80
CA GLY A 23 1.10 9.38 6.87
C GLY A 23 1.81 9.78 8.16
N ILE A 24 1.03 10.33 9.08
CA ILE A 24 1.47 10.73 10.42
C ILE A 24 0.41 10.40 11.47
N VAL A 25 0.85 10.08 12.68
CA VAL A 25 0.03 10.07 13.90
C VAL A 25 0.07 11.48 14.49
N TYR A 26 -1.06 12.18 14.48
CA TYR A 26 -1.19 13.53 15.03
C TYR A 26 -2.40 13.60 15.96
N ALA A 27 -2.19 14.04 17.20
CA ALA A 27 -3.24 14.12 18.23
C ALA A 27 -4.06 12.81 18.40
N GLY A 28 -3.39 11.66 18.33
CA GLY A 28 -4.03 10.34 18.44
C GLY A 28 -4.81 9.88 17.20
N LYS A 29 -4.81 10.67 16.12
CA LYS A 29 -5.45 10.34 14.84
C LYS A 29 -4.42 10.00 13.77
N PHE A 30 -4.81 9.19 12.79
CA PHE A 30 -3.97 8.87 11.64
C PHE A 30 -4.35 9.77 10.46
N GLU A 31 -3.37 10.52 9.97
CA GLU A 31 -3.54 11.48 8.88
C GLU A 31 -2.69 11.06 7.68
N ILE A 32 -3.23 11.23 6.47
CA ILE A 32 -2.50 11.01 5.22
C ILE A 32 -1.92 12.36 4.79
N LEU A 33 -0.58 12.44 4.67
CA LEU A 33 0.12 13.70 4.45
C LEU A 33 -0.22 14.35 3.10
N ASN A 34 -0.42 13.54 2.06
CA ASN A 34 -0.78 14.01 0.73
C ASN A 34 -1.94 13.19 0.16
N LYS A 35 -3.12 13.33 0.78
CA LYS A 35 -4.32 12.52 0.47
C LYS A 35 -4.73 12.58 -0.99
N ARG A 36 -4.66 13.78 -1.61
CA ARG A 36 -5.01 13.97 -3.03
C ARG A 36 -4.07 13.21 -3.95
N ALA A 37 -2.76 13.43 -3.84
CA ALA A 37 -1.77 12.74 -4.68
C ALA A 37 -1.81 11.22 -4.48
N THR A 38 -2.04 10.78 -3.24
CA THR A 38 -2.19 9.35 -2.91
C THR A 38 -3.41 8.75 -3.63
N SER A 39 -4.56 9.45 -3.59
CA SER A 39 -5.78 9.03 -4.27
C SER A 39 -5.60 8.98 -5.79
N GLU A 40 -5.06 10.04 -6.39
CA GLU A 40 -4.79 10.11 -7.83
C GLU A 40 -3.86 8.97 -8.29
N ARG A 41 -2.81 8.68 -7.53
CA ARG A 41 -1.91 7.54 -7.80
C ARG A 41 -2.62 6.20 -7.73
N TRP A 42 -3.45 5.97 -6.71
CA TRP A 42 -4.15 4.70 -6.54
C TRP A 42 -5.19 4.49 -7.63
N ASN A 43 -5.94 5.52 -7.99
CA ASN A 43 -6.88 5.44 -9.12
C ASN A 43 -6.14 5.15 -10.44
N ALA A 44 -4.98 5.79 -10.68
CA ALA A 44 -4.15 5.49 -11.85
C ALA A 44 -3.61 4.04 -11.84
N LEU A 45 -3.21 3.54 -10.68
CA LEU A 45 -2.79 2.14 -10.51
C LEU A 45 -3.94 1.17 -10.83
N LEU A 46 -5.13 1.44 -10.31
CA LEU A 46 -6.32 0.63 -10.56
C LEU A 46 -6.67 0.58 -12.05
N LEU A 47 -6.73 1.74 -12.69
CA LEU A 47 -6.99 1.85 -14.12
C LEU A 47 -5.94 1.09 -14.95
N LYS A 48 -4.65 1.20 -14.60
CA LYS A 48 -3.55 0.47 -15.28
C LYS A 48 -3.70 -1.05 -15.17
N ASN A 49 -4.33 -1.55 -14.10
CA ASN A 49 -4.55 -2.98 -13.88
C ASN A 49 -5.96 -3.44 -14.30
N GLY A 50 -6.70 -2.62 -15.07
CA GLY A 50 -8.00 -3.00 -15.63
C GLY A 50 -9.19 -2.80 -14.69
N PHE A 51 -8.99 -2.17 -13.53
CA PHE A 51 -10.08 -1.84 -12.61
C PHE A 51 -10.65 -0.47 -12.96
N ASP A 52 -11.82 -0.44 -13.59
CA ASP A 52 -12.59 0.80 -13.84
C ASP A 52 -13.39 1.21 -12.59
N LYS A 53 -12.65 1.56 -11.53
CA LYS A 53 -13.21 1.93 -10.22
C LYS A 53 -12.53 3.21 -9.72
N THR A 54 -13.32 4.12 -9.15
CA THR A 54 -12.82 5.34 -8.51
C THR A 54 -12.96 5.25 -7.00
N LEU A 55 -11.83 5.32 -6.30
CA LEU A 55 -11.81 5.36 -4.84
C LEU A 55 -12.31 6.70 -4.33
N GLN A 56 -13.29 6.66 -3.44
CA GLN A 56 -13.86 7.87 -2.82
C GLN A 56 -13.28 8.11 -1.43
N THR A 57 -13.04 7.03 -0.69
CA THR A 57 -12.50 7.12 0.68
C THR A 57 -11.09 6.56 0.71
N LEU A 58 -10.18 7.30 1.35
CA LEU A 58 -8.83 6.85 1.70
C LEU A 58 -8.58 7.11 3.18
N LYS A 59 -8.06 6.11 3.89
CA LYS A 59 -7.77 6.14 5.33
C LYS A 59 -6.63 5.20 5.71
N ILE A 60 -5.89 5.54 6.76
CA ILE A 60 -4.95 4.61 7.40
C ILE A 60 -5.72 3.86 8.48
N ARG A 61 -5.63 2.53 8.49
CA ARG A 61 -6.27 1.66 9.49
C ARG A 61 -5.22 0.91 10.29
N LYS A 62 -5.62 0.47 11.48
CA LYS A 62 -4.88 -0.42 12.37
C LYS A 62 -5.69 -1.70 12.53
N ALA A 63 -5.06 -2.86 12.38
CA ALA A 63 -5.67 -4.15 12.64
C ALA A 63 -4.69 -5.06 13.39
N ARG A 64 -5.20 -6.21 13.85
CA ARG A 64 -4.42 -7.27 14.48
C ARG A 64 -4.54 -8.51 13.61
N ASP A 65 -3.41 -9.05 13.19
CA ASP A 65 -3.36 -10.32 12.47
C ASP A 65 -3.83 -11.44 13.40
N PRO A 66 -4.84 -12.25 13.03
CA PRO A 66 -5.41 -13.28 13.89
C PRO A 66 -4.48 -14.48 14.08
N GLU A 67 -3.53 -14.71 13.18
CA GLU A 67 -2.59 -15.83 13.25
C GLU A 67 -1.37 -15.46 14.11
N THR A 68 -0.79 -14.29 13.87
CA THR A 68 0.45 -13.85 14.54
C THR A 68 0.20 -12.99 15.77
N GLU A 69 -1.04 -12.56 15.97
CA GLU A 69 -1.47 -11.57 16.96
C GLU A 69 -0.79 -10.19 16.83
N GLN A 70 -0.02 -9.96 15.77
CA GLN A 70 0.72 -8.72 15.59
C GLN A 70 -0.19 -7.60 15.10
N THR A 71 0.01 -6.41 15.67
CA THR A 71 -0.62 -5.20 15.15
C THR A 71 0.07 -4.76 13.86
N PHE A 72 -0.70 -4.50 12.82
CA PHE A 72 -0.21 -3.89 11.59
C PHE A 72 -1.03 -2.66 11.20
N TYR A 73 -0.44 -1.84 10.34
CA TYR A 73 -1.06 -0.64 9.79
C TYR A 73 -1.08 -0.74 8.27
N TYR A 74 -2.13 -0.23 7.67
CA TYR A 74 -2.31 -0.30 6.23
C TYR A 74 -3.03 0.94 5.72
N LEU A 75 -2.68 1.35 4.50
CA LEU A 75 -3.46 2.32 3.76
C LEU A 75 -4.63 1.55 3.13
N PHE A 76 -5.81 2.12 3.21
CA PHE A 76 -7.04 1.50 2.76
C PHE A 76 -7.82 2.50 1.90
N GLY A 77 -8.38 1.99 0.80
CA GLY A 77 -9.27 2.72 -0.11
C GLY A 77 -10.56 1.95 -0.38
N GLU A 78 -11.67 2.66 -0.58
CA GLU A 78 -12.97 2.07 -0.94
C GLU A 78 -13.73 2.97 -1.93
N THR A 79 -14.52 2.35 -2.80
CA THR A 79 -15.49 3.02 -3.67
C THR A 79 -16.70 3.51 -2.88
N ALA A 80 -17.49 4.40 -3.48
CA ALA A 80 -18.68 4.99 -2.87
C ALA A 80 -19.75 3.95 -2.45
N ASP A 81 -19.88 2.90 -3.26
CA ASP A 81 -20.85 1.82 -3.11
C ASP A 81 -20.31 0.64 -2.30
N ASN A 82 -19.09 0.74 -1.78
CA ASN A 82 -18.36 -0.33 -1.08
C ASN A 82 -18.10 -1.60 -1.91
N SER A 83 -18.42 -1.63 -3.21
CA SER A 83 -18.23 -2.81 -4.07
C SER A 83 -16.76 -3.15 -4.31
N PHE A 84 -15.87 -2.19 -4.10
CA PHE A 84 -14.44 -2.38 -4.32
C PHE A 84 -13.63 -1.76 -3.20
N LYS A 85 -12.71 -2.54 -2.65
CA LYS A 85 -11.82 -2.13 -1.57
C LYS A 85 -10.38 -2.50 -1.93
N ILE A 86 -9.43 -1.67 -1.53
CA ILE A 86 -8.01 -1.87 -1.79
C ILE A 86 -7.20 -1.56 -0.54
N ALA A 87 -6.15 -2.35 -0.29
CA ALA A 87 -5.24 -2.09 0.82
C ALA A 87 -3.78 -2.39 0.44
N THR A 88 -2.86 -1.71 1.12
CA THR A 88 -1.42 -2.03 1.11
C THR A 88 -0.87 -1.83 2.52
N ILE A 89 0.10 -2.65 2.90
CA ILE A 89 0.74 -2.54 4.20
C ILE A 89 1.56 -1.24 4.31
N LEU A 90 1.63 -0.69 5.51
CA LEU A 90 2.50 0.43 5.86
C LEU A 90 3.45 0.00 6.98
N SER A 91 4.71 0.43 6.90
CA SER A 91 5.59 0.39 8.06
C SER A 91 5.35 1.63 8.92
N ARG A 92 5.46 1.48 10.24
CA ARG A 92 5.38 2.60 11.18
C ARG A 92 6.73 2.80 11.84
N GLU A 93 7.27 4.01 11.72
CA GLU A 93 8.46 4.44 12.46
C GLU A 93 8.12 5.69 13.27
N LYS A 94 8.16 5.59 14.60
CA LYS A 94 7.72 6.64 15.52
C LYS A 94 6.28 7.09 15.23
N ASN A 95 6.11 8.33 14.80
CA ASN A 95 4.82 8.95 14.48
C ASN A 95 4.53 8.97 12.99
N TYR A 96 5.32 8.31 12.15
CA TYR A 96 5.14 8.35 10.71
C TYR A 96 4.81 6.97 10.14
N PHE A 97 4.04 6.98 9.07
CA PHE A 97 3.72 5.80 8.27
C PHE A 97 4.41 5.90 6.92
N TYR A 98 4.96 4.78 6.47
CA TYR A 98 5.70 4.70 5.23
C TYR A 98 5.15 3.59 4.34
N LEU A 99 4.97 3.91 3.06
CA LEU A 99 4.69 2.94 2.03
C LEU A 99 6.00 2.24 1.65
N PRO A 100 6.03 0.89 1.60
CA PRO A 100 7.20 0.15 1.13
C PRO A 100 7.58 0.57 -0.29
N LYS A 101 8.87 0.43 -0.63
CA LYS A 101 9.37 0.67 -2.00
C LYS A 101 8.58 -0.10 -3.07
N ASN A 102 8.32 -1.38 -2.81
CA ASN A 102 7.58 -2.28 -3.70
C ASN A 102 6.29 -2.68 -2.98
N PRO A 103 5.27 -1.82 -2.99
CA PRO A 103 4.03 -2.12 -2.30
C PRO A 103 3.24 -3.19 -3.04
N GLU A 104 2.70 -4.12 -2.26
CA GLU A 104 1.70 -5.10 -2.69
C GLU A 104 0.33 -4.57 -2.31
N TYR A 105 -0.53 -4.41 -3.31
CA TYR A 105 -1.90 -4.02 -3.15
C TYR A 105 -2.78 -5.25 -3.25
N VAL A 106 -3.66 -5.43 -2.29
CA VAL A 106 -4.75 -6.39 -2.38
C VAL A 106 -6.04 -5.63 -2.70
N THR A 107 -6.83 -6.17 -3.61
CA THR A 107 -8.14 -5.66 -3.96
C THR A 107 -9.20 -6.70 -3.66
N CYS A 108 -10.32 -6.29 -3.08
CA CYS A 108 -11.50 -7.10 -2.84
C CYS A 108 -12.67 -6.48 -3.61
N ASN A 109 -13.23 -7.24 -4.55
CA ASN A 109 -14.32 -6.81 -5.42
C ASN A 109 -15.62 -7.52 -5.03
N CYS A 110 -16.21 -7.07 -3.93
CA CYS A 110 -17.49 -7.54 -3.38
C CYS A 110 -18.00 -6.53 -2.33
N LEU A 111 -19.27 -6.63 -1.95
CA LEU A 111 -19.87 -5.68 -1.02
C LEU A 111 -19.39 -5.92 0.42
N GLU A 112 -19.38 -7.17 0.90
CA GLU A 112 -19.08 -7.47 2.29
C GLU A 112 -17.59 -7.73 2.57
N GLY A 113 -16.80 -8.10 1.56
CA GLY A 113 -15.40 -8.46 1.75
C GLY A 113 -14.50 -7.26 2.01
N SER A 114 -13.55 -7.42 2.92
CA SER A 114 -12.53 -6.42 3.25
C SER A 114 -11.12 -7.01 3.24
N PRO A 115 -10.11 -6.27 2.75
CA PRO A 115 -8.73 -6.70 2.84
C PRO A 115 -8.29 -6.96 4.29
N MET A 116 -7.79 -8.16 4.53
CA MET A 116 -7.27 -8.59 5.83
C MET A 116 -5.94 -9.31 5.65
N ARG A 117 -5.02 -9.15 6.60
CA ARG A 117 -3.76 -9.88 6.62
C ARG A 117 -3.83 -10.99 7.65
N VAL A 118 -3.54 -12.22 7.22
CA VAL A 118 -3.46 -13.41 8.06
C VAL A 118 -2.09 -14.04 7.84
N GLY A 119 -1.24 -13.95 8.86
CA GLY A 119 0.19 -14.24 8.75
C GLY A 119 0.88 -13.37 7.69
N ASN A 120 1.45 -14.02 6.69
CA ASN A 120 2.15 -13.36 5.57
C ASN A 120 1.32 -13.22 4.30
N ARG A 121 0.01 -13.45 4.37
CA ARG A 121 -0.87 -13.41 3.20
C ARG A 121 -1.96 -12.36 3.37
N TRP A 122 -2.28 -11.70 2.26
CA TRP A 122 -3.52 -10.93 2.15
C TRP A 122 -4.65 -11.88 1.80
N ILE A 123 -5.83 -11.61 2.37
CA ILE A 123 -7.08 -12.27 2.03
C ILE A 123 -8.20 -11.21 1.91
N CYS A 124 -9.26 -11.53 1.20
CA CYS A 124 -10.55 -10.84 1.30
C CYS A 124 -11.44 -11.54 2.34
N GLU A 125 -11.50 -10.97 3.56
CA GLU A 125 -12.36 -11.48 4.62
C GLU A 125 -13.81 -11.04 4.37
N THR A 126 -14.73 -12.00 4.18
CA THR A 126 -16.17 -11.77 4.00
C THR A 126 -16.95 -12.20 5.25
N GLN A 127 -18.10 -11.55 5.50
CA GLN A 127 -19.01 -11.92 6.58
C GLN A 127 -20.15 -12.80 6.07
N GLY A 128 -19.84 -13.99 5.54
CA GLY A 128 -20.87 -14.90 5.05
C GLY A 128 -20.38 -15.83 3.95
N GLU A 129 -21.30 -16.29 3.11
CA GLU A 129 -21.02 -17.17 1.96
C GLU A 129 -20.75 -16.38 0.66
N GLU A 130 -20.71 -15.03 0.70
CA GLU A 130 -20.41 -14.22 -0.50
C GLU A 130 -18.99 -14.53 -0.99
N GLU A 131 -18.88 -15.00 -2.23
CA GLU A 131 -17.59 -15.15 -2.90
C GLU A 131 -17.06 -13.77 -3.27
N CYS A 132 -15.86 -13.45 -2.78
CA CYS A 132 -15.18 -12.20 -3.13
C CYS A 132 -14.04 -12.48 -4.09
N GLU A 133 -13.99 -11.73 -5.19
CA GLU A 133 -12.84 -11.75 -6.08
C GLU A 133 -11.68 -10.98 -5.42
N GLU A 134 -10.59 -11.70 -5.20
CA GLU A 134 -9.33 -11.17 -4.70
C GLU A 134 -8.34 -11.00 -5.85
N THR A 135 -7.62 -9.88 -5.86
CA THR A 135 -6.47 -9.71 -6.75
C THR A 135 -5.33 -9.05 -6.01
N ILE A 136 -4.13 -9.61 -6.17
CA ILE A 136 -2.89 -9.02 -5.63
C ILE A 136 -2.13 -8.38 -6.78
N VAL A 137 -1.91 -7.08 -6.66
CA VAL A 137 -1.19 -6.25 -7.63
C VAL A 137 0.08 -5.73 -6.98
N ALA A 138 1.24 -6.02 -7.55
CA ALA A 138 2.49 -5.37 -7.16
C ALA A 138 2.67 -4.07 -7.96
N ALA A 139 2.95 -2.94 -7.30
CA ALA A 139 3.43 -1.78 -8.04
C ALA A 139 4.86 -2.06 -8.52
N LYS A 140 5.01 -2.10 -9.84
CA LYS A 140 6.29 -2.12 -10.55
C LYS A 140 6.68 -0.70 -10.95
#